data_AF-V8R9N0-F1
#
_entry.id   AF-V8R9N0-F1
#
_cell.length_a   1.000
_cell.length_b   1.000
_cell.length_c   1.000
_cell.angle_alpha   90.00
_cell.angle_beta   90.00
_cell.angle_gamma   90.00
#
_symmetry.space_group_name_H-M   'P 1'
#
loop_
_entity.id
_entity.type
_entity.pdbx_description
1 polymer ?
#
loop_
_entity_poly.entity_id
_entity_poly.type
_entity_poly.pdbx_seq_one_letter_code
_entity_poly.pdbx_strand_id
1 'polypeptide(L)'
;MAERIYRKLEGMGLEYVSGRLEHNPKERAIRYTVTFDMDLDFTHFKQMANAYIPDYLDNPINAIRPELDGLANHYSYNYLFSAAGNIRDNQALFELFTSPSYYNDQWATGPHRQVRYGKPEFEQVGRKLRVTARRDFRSLDDTGQIEIGDLPVIQFHWALNLLQSDLTVPGIIAPVTKVVLMYMDEDFVEVEGEQILRGTRYVNGKQLGFGNIAPKQILTAQ
;
A
#
# COMPACT_ATOMS: atom_id res chain seq x y z
N MET A 1 -1.47 21.77 -7.33
CA MET A 1 -0.92 20.40 -7.31
C MET A 1 -1.13 19.82 -8.70
N ALA A 2 -0.11 19.24 -9.32
CA ALA A 2 -0.31 18.52 -10.58
C ALA A 2 -1.24 17.32 -10.32
N GLU A 3 -2.17 17.08 -11.23
CA GLU A 3 -3.06 15.92 -11.19
C GLU A 3 -2.22 14.64 -11.28
N ARG A 4 -2.40 13.72 -10.31
CA ARG A 4 -1.66 12.46 -10.30
C ARG A 4 -2.22 11.56 -11.40
N ILE A 5 -1.35 11.05 -12.26
CA ILE A 5 -1.72 10.06 -13.26
C ILE A 5 -1.69 8.69 -12.58
N TYR A 6 -2.85 8.04 -12.51
CA TYR A 6 -2.98 6.65 -12.08
C TYR A 6 -3.09 5.76 -13.31
N ARG A 7 -2.41 4.61 -13.30
CA ARG A 7 -2.45 3.65 -14.40
C ARG A 7 -2.47 2.23 -13.90
N LYS A 8 -3.39 1.44 -14.45
CA LYS A 8 -3.36 -0.01 -14.26
C LYS A 8 -2.11 -0.59 -14.91
N LEU A 9 -1.40 -1.44 -14.19
CA LEU A 9 -0.23 -2.16 -14.67
C LEU A 9 -0.58 -3.63 -14.88
N GLU A 10 -0.50 -4.09 -16.13
CA GLU A 10 -0.68 -5.50 -16.46
C GLU A 10 0.39 -6.35 -15.76
N GLY A 11 -0.04 -7.46 -15.13
CA GLY A 11 0.83 -8.33 -14.35
C GLY A 11 1.10 -7.84 -12.92
N MET A 12 0.47 -6.75 -12.48
CA MET A 12 0.44 -6.36 -11.07
C MET A 12 -0.78 -6.98 -10.38
N GLY A 13 -0.61 -7.58 -9.21
CA GLY A 13 -1.68 -8.31 -8.53
C GLY A 13 -1.56 -8.32 -7.01
N LEU A 14 -2.69 -8.49 -6.35
CA LEU A 14 -2.79 -8.62 -4.89
C LEU A 14 -3.71 -9.79 -4.54
N GLU A 15 -3.12 -10.85 -4.00
CA GLU A 15 -3.79 -12.11 -3.68
C GLU A 15 -3.86 -12.32 -2.17
N TYR A 16 -5.06 -12.59 -1.66
CA TYR A 16 -5.26 -12.83 -0.24
C TYR A 16 -4.73 -14.20 0.18
N VAL A 17 -3.97 -14.24 1.28
CA VAL A 17 -3.42 -15.47 1.86
C VAL A 17 -4.15 -15.81 3.15
N SER A 18 -4.16 -14.89 4.11
CA SER A 18 -4.77 -15.10 5.42
C SER A 18 -5.10 -13.80 6.12
N GLY A 19 -5.88 -13.87 7.19
CA GLY A 19 -6.27 -12.69 7.93
C GLY A 19 -7.07 -13.03 9.16
N ARG A 20 -7.04 -12.11 10.13
CA ARG A 20 -7.63 -12.29 11.43
C ARG A 20 -8.01 -10.94 12.02
N LEU A 21 -9.18 -10.87 12.65
CA LEU A 21 -9.64 -9.73 13.43
C LEU A 21 -9.64 -10.12 14.91
N GLU A 22 -9.04 -9.30 15.76
CA GLU A 22 -8.85 -9.61 17.18
C GLU A 22 -9.16 -8.40 18.04
N HIS A 23 -9.68 -8.66 19.23
CA HIS A 23 -9.74 -7.67 20.29
C HIS A 23 -8.37 -7.52 20.94
N ASN A 24 -7.91 -6.27 21.10
CA ASN A 24 -6.67 -5.92 21.80
C ASN A 24 -7.01 -5.06 23.03
N PRO A 25 -7.43 -5.68 24.15
CA PRO A 25 -7.91 -4.95 25.32
C PRO A 25 -6.84 -4.08 25.98
N LYS A 26 -5.56 -4.48 25.87
CA LYS A 26 -4.44 -3.72 26.45
C LYS A 26 -4.31 -2.32 25.85
N GLU A 27 -4.74 -2.15 24.60
CA GLU A 27 -4.69 -0.87 23.89
C GLU A 27 -6.08 -0.29 23.58
N ARG A 28 -7.15 -0.88 24.13
CA ARG A 28 -8.56 -0.52 23.86
C ARG A 28 -8.86 -0.50 22.36
N ALA A 29 -8.28 -1.46 21.64
CA ALA A 29 -8.26 -1.46 20.18
C ALA A 29 -8.86 -2.74 19.61
N ILE A 30 -9.38 -2.65 18.39
CA ILE A 30 -9.57 -3.79 17.51
C ILE A 30 -8.43 -3.81 16.50
N ARG A 31 -7.80 -4.97 16.33
CA ARG A 31 -6.70 -5.19 15.40
C ARG A 31 -7.16 -6.10 14.27
N TYR A 32 -6.82 -5.78 13.03
CA TYR A 32 -6.65 -6.83 12.04
C TYR A 32 -5.18 -7.10 11.77
N THR A 33 -4.90 -8.35 11.41
CA THR A 33 -3.66 -8.80 10.78
C THR A 33 -4.06 -9.49 9.49
N VAL A 34 -3.46 -9.12 8.36
CA VAL A 34 -3.73 -9.70 7.04
C VAL A 34 -2.42 -10.04 6.35
N THR A 35 -2.45 -11.08 5.52
CA THR A 35 -1.34 -11.52 4.69
C THR A 35 -1.79 -11.53 3.25
N PHE A 36 -1.01 -10.90 2.37
CA PHE A 36 -1.23 -10.90 0.93
C PHE A 36 0.05 -11.26 0.18
N ASP A 37 -0.10 -11.91 -0.96
CA ASP A 37 0.97 -12.06 -1.94
C ASP A 37 0.82 -10.94 -2.99
N MET A 38 1.88 -10.15 -3.14
CA MET A 38 1.99 -9.07 -4.12
C MET A 38 2.76 -9.57 -5.34
N ASP A 39 2.13 -9.48 -6.50
CA ASP A 39 2.71 -9.87 -7.78
C ASP A 39 3.05 -8.63 -8.62
N LEU A 40 4.07 -8.79 -9.45
CA LEU A 40 4.55 -7.78 -10.37
C LEU A 40 5.21 -8.46 -11.57
N ASP A 41 4.72 -8.20 -12.77
CA ASP A 41 5.48 -8.48 -13.98
C ASP A 41 6.55 -7.39 -14.14
N PHE A 42 7.80 -7.75 -13.83
CA PHE A 42 8.94 -6.83 -13.90
C PHE A 42 9.15 -6.27 -15.30
N THR A 43 8.89 -7.05 -16.36
CA THR A 43 9.08 -6.62 -17.74
C THR A 43 8.07 -5.55 -18.10
N HIS A 44 6.79 -5.77 -17.81
CA HIS A 44 5.75 -4.75 -18.02
C HIS A 44 5.97 -3.52 -17.15
N PHE A 45 6.37 -3.71 -15.89
CA PHE A 45 6.75 -2.62 -14.99
C PHE A 45 7.84 -1.75 -15.60
N LYS A 46 8.95 -2.34 -16.05
CA LYS A 46 10.08 -1.59 -16.64
C LYS A 46 9.67 -0.85 -17.91
N GLN A 47 8.89 -1.49 -18.78
CA GLN A 47 8.38 -0.85 -20.00
C GLN A 47 7.50 0.35 -19.68
N MET A 48 6.55 0.19 -18.76
CA MET A 48 5.64 1.27 -18.35
C MET A 48 6.39 2.39 -17.63
N ALA A 49 7.32 2.07 -16.73
CA ALA A 49 8.15 3.07 -16.06
C ALA A 49 8.93 3.92 -17.08
N ASN A 50 9.56 3.28 -18.06
CA ASN A 50 10.33 3.96 -19.10
C ASN A 50 9.46 4.79 -20.06
N ALA A 51 8.19 4.43 -20.26
CA ALA A 51 7.25 5.20 -21.06
C ALA A 51 6.89 6.55 -20.40
N TYR A 52 6.91 6.62 -19.06
CA TYR A 52 6.64 7.87 -18.31
C TYR A 52 7.92 8.63 -17.94
N ILE A 53 9.00 7.92 -17.63
CA ILE A 53 10.29 8.48 -17.24
C ILE A 53 11.38 7.71 -17.99
N PRO A 54 11.99 8.27 -19.05
CA PRO A 54 13.07 7.61 -19.77
C PRO A 54 14.19 7.17 -18.83
N ASP A 55 14.70 5.94 -19.06
CA ASP A 55 15.76 5.31 -18.27
C ASP A 55 15.51 5.32 -16.76
N TYR A 56 14.24 5.08 -16.36
CA TYR A 56 13.78 5.29 -14.98
C TYR A 56 14.64 4.58 -13.95
N LEU A 57 14.86 3.27 -14.13
CA LEU A 57 15.63 2.42 -13.21
C LEU A 57 17.14 2.59 -13.33
N ASP A 58 17.61 3.28 -14.38
CA ASP A 58 19.03 3.47 -14.66
C ASP A 58 19.53 4.82 -14.11
N ASN A 59 18.62 5.71 -13.70
CA ASN A 59 18.95 7.04 -13.19
C ASN A 59 18.90 7.09 -11.64
N PRO A 60 20.03 7.35 -10.96
CA PRO A 60 20.14 7.29 -9.49
C PRO A 60 19.31 8.34 -8.74
N ILE A 61 18.95 9.45 -9.39
CA ILE A 61 18.19 10.52 -8.74
C ILE A 61 16.68 10.32 -8.84
N ASN A 62 16.22 9.34 -9.60
CA ASN A 62 14.82 8.93 -9.56
C ASN A 62 14.50 8.29 -8.22
N ALA A 63 13.22 8.31 -7.85
CA ALA A 63 12.75 7.71 -6.61
C ALA A 63 11.47 6.93 -6.85
N ILE A 64 11.24 5.94 -6.01
CA ILE A 64 10.04 5.11 -6.00
C ILE A 64 9.44 5.10 -4.60
N ARG A 65 8.11 5.01 -4.50
CA ARG A 65 7.44 4.80 -3.22
C ARG A 65 6.32 3.77 -3.38
N PRO A 66 6.27 2.71 -2.56
CA PRO A 66 5.12 1.83 -2.55
C PRO A 66 3.93 2.55 -1.88
N GLU A 67 2.75 2.44 -2.48
CA GLU A 67 1.49 2.88 -1.89
C GLU A 67 0.73 1.63 -1.44
N LEU A 68 0.64 1.48 -0.11
CA LEU A 68 0.25 0.26 0.60
C LEU A 68 -0.93 0.54 1.54
N ASP A 69 -1.88 1.39 1.14
CA ASP A 69 -3.05 1.70 1.97
C ASP A 69 -3.74 0.43 2.47
N GLY A 70 -4.06 0.42 3.77
CA GLY A 70 -4.57 -0.75 4.49
C GLY A 70 -3.55 -1.84 4.81
N LEU A 71 -2.35 -1.79 4.25
CA LEU A 71 -1.25 -2.71 4.56
C LEU A 71 -0.17 -2.03 5.42
N ALA A 72 0.32 -0.86 5.00
CA ALA A 72 1.36 -0.13 5.73
C ALA A 72 1.38 1.36 5.38
N ASN A 73 1.95 2.18 6.27
CA ASN A 73 2.17 3.60 6.05
C ASN A 73 3.66 3.87 5.80
N HIS A 74 4.06 4.18 4.57
CA HIS A 74 5.47 4.41 4.20
C HIS A 74 5.84 5.90 4.34
N TYR A 75 6.92 6.23 5.07
CA TYR A 75 7.26 7.62 5.44
C TYR A 75 7.69 8.52 4.28
N SER A 76 8.47 7.99 3.34
CA SER A 76 9.14 8.78 2.30
C SER A 76 9.21 8.05 0.97
N TYR A 77 9.71 8.71 -0.07
CA TYR A 77 10.15 8.04 -1.29
C TYR A 77 11.58 7.50 -1.09
N ASN A 78 11.92 6.45 -1.84
CA ASN A 78 13.22 5.81 -1.84
C ASN A 78 13.92 6.17 -3.14
N TYR A 79 14.95 6.99 -3.06
CA TYR A 79 15.83 7.25 -4.20
C TYR A 79 16.52 5.96 -4.64
N LEU A 80 16.70 5.80 -5.95
CA LEU A 80 17.33 4.60 -6.48
C LEU A 80 18.82 4.56 -6.13
N PHE A 81 19.51 5.70 -6.13
CA PHE A 81 20.94 5.85 -5.79
C PHE A 81 21.80 4.67 -6.29
N SER A 82 22.44 3.93 -5.39
CA SER A 82 23.34 2.82 -5.73
C SER A 82 22.65 1.60 -6.35
N ALA A 83 21.32 1.50 -6.24
CA ALA A 83 20.55 0.45 -6.89
C ALA A 83 20.27 0.75 -8.37
N ALA A 84 20.42 2.00 -8.82
CA ALA A 84 20.20 2.36 -10.22
C ALA A 84 21.12 1.56 -11.16
N GLY A 85 20.56 1.06 -12.26
CA GLY A 85 21.24 0.15 -13.22
C GLY A 85 21.37 -1.31 -12.76
N ASN A 86 21.07 -1.59 -11.48
CA ASN A 86 21.15 -2.92 -10.86
C ASN A 86 19.80 -3.55 -10.55
N ILE A 87 18.70 -2.77 -10.59
CA ILE A 87 17.33 -3.29 -10.45
C ILE A 87 16.93 -3.99 -11.75
N ARG A 88 17.11 -5.31 -11.81
CA ARG A 88 16.90 -6.14 -13.01
C ARG A 88 15.78 -7.17 -12.87
N ASP A 89 15.22 -7.32 -11.68
CA ASP A 89 14.14 -8.24 -11.37
C ASP A 89 13.32 -7.73 -10.17
N ASN A 90 12.26 -8.47 -9.84
CA ASN A 90 11.39 -8.18 -8.69
C ASN A 90 12.16 -8.18 -7.38
N GLN A 91 13.11 -9.09 -7.18
CA GLN A 91 13.82 -9.20 -5.91
C GLN A 91 14.58 -7.91 -5.62
N ALA A 92 15.39 -7.44 -6.58
CA ALA A 92 16.13 -6.20 -6.45
C ALA A 92 15.21 -4.97 -6.29
N LEU A 93 14.05 -4.97 -6.95
CA LEU A 93 13.06 -3.90 -6.78
C LEU A 93 12.44 -3.92 -5.38
N PHE A 94 12.12 -5.11 -4.87
CA PHE A 94 11.45 -5.29 -3.58
C PHE A 94 12.35 -4.93 -2.40
N GLU A 95 13.65 -5.19 -2.51
CA GLU A 95 14.66 -4.76 -1.53
C GLU A 95 14.63 -3.25 -1.26
N LEU A 96 14.16 -2.42 -2.21
CA LEU A 96 14.06 -0.98 -2.02
C LEU A 96 13.03 -0.57 -0.97
N PHE A 97 12.09 -1.44 -0.60
CA PHE A 97 11.00 -1.05 0.29
C PHE A 97 10.76 -1.99 1.46
N THR A 98 11.42 -3.14 1.54
CA THR A 98 11.17 -4.12 2.61
C THR A 98 11.73 -3.75 3.99
N SER A 99 12.52 -2.68 4.11
CA SER A 99 13.08 -2.27 5.41
C SER A 99 11.99 -1.75 6.37
N PRO A 100 11.85 -2.32 7.58
CA PRO A 100 10.91 -1.83 8.60
C PRO A 100 11.13 -0.37 9.02
N SER A 101 12.33 0.18 8.81
CA SER A 101 12.64 1.58 9.14
C SER A 101 11.86 2.57 8.28
N TYR A 102 11.37 2.15 7.11
CA TYR A 102 10.62 3.01 6.19
C TYR A 102 9.14 3.18 6.54
N TYR A 103 8.63 2.45 7.53
CA TYR A 103 7.20 2.39 7.81
C TYR A 103 6.83 3.07 9.12
N ASN A 104 5.70 3.78 9.16
CA ASN A 104 5.18 4.39 10.37
C ASN A 104 4.32 3.44 11.18
N ASP A 105 4.59 3.39 12.48
CA ASP A 105 3.79 2.66 13.46
C ASP A 105 3.30 3.53 14.61
N GLN A 106 3.27 4.85 14.43
CA GLN A 106 2.72 5.77 15.41
C GLN A 106 1.20 5.88 15.27
N TRP A 107 0.51 6.10 16.40
CA TRP A 107 -0.91 6.41 16.40
C TRP A 107 -1.18 7.74 15.68
N ALA A 108 -2.21 7.76 14.85
CA ALA A 108 -2.70 8.95 14.18
C ALA A 108 -4.20 9.13 14.47
N THR A 109 -4.61 10.37 14.69
CA THR A 109 -6.03 10.74 14.86
C THR A 109 -6.66 10.89 13.48
N GLY A 110 -7.59 10.00 13.14
CA GLY A 110 -8.47 10.16 11.98
C GLY A 110 -9.77 10.87 12.33
N PRO A 111 -10.68 11.05 11.35
CA PRO A 111 -11.93 11.80 11.54
C PRO A 111 -12.86 11.20 12.61
N HIS A 112 -12.90 9.87 12.74
CA HIS A 112 -13.85 9.16 13.60
C HIS A 112 -13.19 8.25 14.64
N ARG A 113 -11.90 7.96 14.48
CA ARG A 113 -11.17 6.97 15.28
C ARG A 113 -9.67 7.21 15.18
N GLN A 114 -8.93 6.74 16.17
CA GLN A 114 -7.47 6.68 16.06
C GLN A 114 -7.08 5.40 15.32
N VAL A 115 -6.06 5.51 14.49
CA VAL A 115 -5.54 4.42 13.67
C VAL A 115 -4.04 4.29 13.84
N ARG A 116 -3.54 3.07 13.79
CA ARG A 116 -2.11 2.81 13.79
C ARG A 116 -1.82 1.63 12.89
N TYR A 117 -0.91 1.83 11.94
CA TYR A 117 -0.32 0.71 11.20
C TYR A 117 0.73 0.02 12.07
N GLY A 118 0.90 -1.28 11.95
CA GLY A 118 2.14 -1.90 12.42
C GLY A 118 3.23 -1.80 11.37
N LYS A 119 4.47 -2.08 11.79
CA LYS A 119 5.54 -2.38 10.84
C LYS A 119 5.15 -3.65 10.06
N PRO A 120 5.08 -3.61 8.72
CA PRO A 120 4.82 -4.80 7.93
C PRO A 120 6.02 -5.75 8.00
N GLU A 121 5.73 -7.04 7.90
CA GLU A 121 6.73 -8.08 7.67
C GLU A 121 6.67 -8.50 6.21
N PHE A 122 7.84 -8.65 5.58
CA PHE A 122 7.94 -9.04 4.19
C PHE A 122 8.73 -10.33 4.04
N GLU A 123 8.28 -11.19 3.15
CA GLU A 123 8.92 -12.46 2.82
C GLU A 123 8.91 -12.66 1.30
N GLN A 124 10.06 -13.01 0.72
CA GLN A 124 10.14 -13.39 -0.68
C GLN A 124 9.59 -14.80 -0.87
N VAL A 125 8.52 -14.96 -1.65
CA VAL A 125 7.89 -16.25 -1.96
C VAL A 125 7.92 -16.48 -3.46
N GLY A 126 8.99 -17.15 -3.93
CA GLY A 126 9.24 -17.31 -5.35
C GLY A 126 9.46 -15.96 -6.03
N ARG A 127 8.57 -15.58 -6.96
CA ARG A 127 8.62 -14.28 -7.67
C ARG A 127 7.79 -13.18 -7.01
N LYS A 128 6.96 -13.54 -6.03
CA LYS A 128 6.03 -12.65 -5.33
C LYS A 128 6.66 -12.17 -4.03
N LEU A 129 6.18 -11.03 -3.55
CA LEU A 129 6.47 -10.56 -2.20
C LEU A 129 5.26 -10.77 -1.32
N ARG A 130 5.40 -11.60 -0.30
CA ARG A 130 4.39 -11.74 0.74
C ARG A 130 4.53 -10.60 1.74
N VAL A 131 3.42 -9.94 2.06
CA VAL A 131 3.34 -8.93 3.11
C VAL A 131 2.37 -9.39 4.19
N THR A 132 2.84 -9.40 5.43
CA THR A 132 2.01 -9.52 6.63
C THR A 132 1.89 -8.15 7.27
N ALA A 133 0.68 -7.62 7.26
CA ALA A 133 0.35 -6.28 7.69
C ALA A 133 -0.60 -6.32 8.88
N ARG A 134 -0.47 -5.35 9.80
CA ARG A 134 -1.44 -5.15 10.87
C ARG A 134 -1.89 -3.71 10.93
N ARG A 135 -3.13 -3.50 11.38
CA ARG A 135 -3.66 -2.18 11.71
C ARG A 135 -4.54 -2.27 12.94
N ASP A 136 -4.35 -1.32 13.83
CA ASP A 136 -5.14 -1.14 15.05
C ASP A 136 -6.10 0.05 14.87
N PHE A 137 -7.31 -0.10 15.40
CA PHE A 137 -8.32 0.94 15.49
C PHE A 137 -8.74 1.09 16.95
N ARG A 138 -8.86 2.32 17.43
CA ARG A 138 -9.44 2.60 18.75
C ARG A 138 -10.31 3.86 18.72
N SER A 139 -11.20 3.97 19.70
CA SER A 139 -12.07 5.15 19.84
C SER A 139 -11.25 6.44 19.99
N LEU A 140 -11.84 7.57 19.57
CA LEU A 140 -11.30 8.90 19.88
C LEU A 140 -11.47 9.24 21.37
N ASP A 141 -12.45 8.61 22.03
CA ASP A 141 -12.63 8.72 23.47
C ASP A 141 -11.59 7.85 24.20
N ASP A 142 -10.81 8.48 25.07
CA ASP A 142 -9.78 7.82 25.87
C ASP A 142 -10.33 6.86 26.95
N THR A 143 -11.65 6.81 27.10
CA THR A 143 -12.33 5.86 27.99
C THR A 143 -13.17 4.84 27.24
N GLY A 144 -13.53 5.11 25.98
CA GLY A 144 -14.35 4.25 25.14
C GLY A 144 -13.60 3.02 24.62
N GLN A 145 -14.31 1.89 24.55
CA GLN A 145 -13.91 0.75 23.73
C GLN A 145 -14.41 0.98 22.30
N ILE A 146 -13.66 0.48 21.32
CA ILE A 146 -14.14 0.43 19.94
C ILE A 146 -14.95 -0.84 19.71
N GLU A 147 -16.02 -0.74 18.93
CA GLU A 147 -16.84 -1.88 18.55
C GLU A 147 -16.62 -2.24 17.07
N ILE A 148 -16.99 -3.46 16.69
CA ILE A 148 -16.89 -3.91 15.28
C ILE A 148 -17.72 -3.00 14.36
N GLY A 149 -18.87 -2.51 14.82
CA GLY A 149 -19.72 -1.59 14.06
C GLY A 149 -19.06 -0.25 13.71
N ASP A 150 -17.98 0.12 14.41
CA ASP A 150 -17.21 1.34 14.18
C ASP A 150 -16.11 1.16 13.13
N LEU A 151 -15.84 -0.08 12.71
CA LEU A 151 -14.81 -0.37 11.73
C LEU A 151 -15.23 0.13 10.33
N PRO A 152 -14.29 0.70 9.58
CA PRO A 152 -14.57 1.21 8.23
C PRO A 152 -14.62 0.08 7.21
N VAL A 153 -14.91 0.46 5.96
CA VAL A 153 -14.38 -0.30 4.83
C VAL A 153 -12.85 -0.25 4.89
N ILE A 154 -12.22 -1.41 4.86
CA ILE A 154 -10.76 -1.53 4.87
C ILE A 154 -10.33 -1.94 3.47
N GLN A 155 -9.71 -1.02 2.75
CA GLN A 155 -9.18 -1.22 1.40
C GLN A 155 -7.73 -1.69 1.48
N PHE A 156 -7.29 -2.50 0.53
CA PHE A 156 -5.91 -3.00 0.45
C PHE A 156 -5.30 -2.62 -0.89
N HIS A 157 -4.29 -1.75 -0.84
CA HIS A 157 -3.63 -1.21 -2.03
C HIS A 157 -2.27 -1.84 -2.24
N TRP A 158 -1.93 -2.05 -3.51
CA TRP A 158 -0.60 -2.39 -3.99
C TRP A 158 -0.36 -1.52 -5.22
N ALA A 159 0.45 -0.48 -5.02
CA ALA A 159 0.75 0.51 -6.04
C ALA A 159 2.22 0.97 -5.93
N LEU A 160 2.78 1.44 -7.03
CA LEU A 160 4.13 1.98 -7.13
C LEU A 160 4.05 3.41 -7.67
N ASN A 161 4.32 4.38 -6.81
CA ASN A 161 4.44 5.78 -7.17
C ASN A 161 5.84 6.03 -7.71
N LEU A 162 5.94 6.38 -8.99
CA LEU A 162 7.20 6.66 -9.67
C LEU A 162 7.45 8.16 -9.68
N LEU A 163 8.58 8.55 -9.11
CA LEU A 163 8.97 9.94 -8.96
C LEU A 163 10.23 10.23 -9.78
N GLN A 164 10.16 11.30 -10.57
CA GLN A 164 11.31 11.84 -11.28
C GLN A 164 11.87 13.02 -10.50
N SER A 165 13.19 13.03 -10.29
CA SER A 165 13.90 14.24 -9.88
C SER A 165 14.50 14.90 -11.10
N ASP A 166 14.42 16.22 -11.16
CA ASP A 166 15.13 17.01 -12.15
C ASP A 166 16.05 17.99 -11.44
N LEU A 167 17.35 17.66 -11.40
CA LEU A 167 18.37 18.52 -10.80
C LEU A 167 18.71 19.73 -11.68
N THR A 168 18.19 19.79 -12.92
CA THR A 168 18.46 20.88 -13.86
C THR A 168 17.49 22.05 -13.73
N VAL A 169 16.36 21.85 -13.04
CA VAL A 169 15.37 22.90 -12.80
C VAL A 169 15.65 23.61 -11.47
N PRO A 170 16.06 24.90 -11.49
CA PRO A 170 16.32 25.64 -10.27
C PRO A 170 15.06 25.71 -9.39
N GLY A 171 15.17 25.27 -8.13
CA GLY A 171 14.08 25.33 -7.15
C GLY A 171 13.25 24.06 -7.00
N ILE A 172 13.43 23.04 -7.85
CA ILE A 172 12.85 21.70 -7.60
C ILE A 172 13.82 20.93 -6.68
N ILE A 173 13.48 20.86 -5.39
CA ILE A 173 14.31 20.18 -4.38
C ILE A 173 13.83 18.74 -4.14
N ALA A 174 12.54 18.45 -4.39
CA ALA A 174 11.93 17.14 -4.13
C ALA A 174 11.51 16.42 -5.45
N PRO A 175 11.61 15.09 -5.51
CA PRO A 175 11.12 14.31 -6.65
C PRO A 175 9.62 14.53 -6.85
N VAL A 176 9.19 14.55 -8.10
CA VAL A 176 7.79 14.76 -8.48
C VAL A 176 7.19 13.45 -8.99
N THR A 177 6.04 13.05 -8.43
CA THR A 177 5.24 11.94 -8.96
C THR A 177 4.92 12.18 -10.44
N LYS A 178 5.28 11.23 -11.29
CA LYS A 178 4.91 11.22 -12.71
C LYS A 178 3.76 10.27 -13.00
N VAL A 179 3.75 9.12 -12.35
CA VAL A 179 2.71 8.11 -12.50
C VAL A 179 2.64 7.24 -11.25
N VAL A 180 1.44 6.77 -10.91
CA VAL A 180 1.20 5.71 -9.92
C VAL A 180 0.73 4.49 -10.69
N LEU A 181 1.55 3.44 -10.70
CA LEU A 181 1.23 2.16 -11.31
C LEU A 181 0.52 1.28 -10.27
N MET A 182 -0.62 0.69 -10.61
CA MET A 182 -1.46 -0.03 -9.67
C MET A 182 -2.12 -1.27 -10.29
N TYR A 183 -2.59 -2.21 -9.46
CA TYR A 183 -3.35 -3.37 -9.96
C TYR A 183 -4.83 -3.06 -10.27
N MET A 184 -5.32 -1.92 -9.78
CA MET A 184 -6.71 -1.48 -9.85
C MET A 184 -6.99 -0.78 -11.19
N ASP A 185 -8.26 -0.73 -11.60
CA ASP A 185 -8.71 0.10 -12.73
C ASP A 185 -8.75 1.58 -12.33
N GLU A 186 -8.72 2.48 -13.32
CA GLU A 186 -8.58 3.93 -13.10
C GLU A 186 -9.90 4.62 -12.72
N ASP A 187 -11.04 3.97 -12.94
CA ASP A 187 -12.35 4.50 -12.61
C ASP A 187 -12.78 4.15 -11.18
N PHE A 188 -13.64 5.00 -10.61
CA PHE A 188 -14.16 4.84 -9.26
C PHE A 188 -15.54 4.19 -9.26
N VAL A 189 -15.79 3.39 -8.22
CA VAL A 189 -17.08 2.80 -7.88
C VAL A 189 -17.44 3.13 -6.44
N GLU A 190 -18.72 3.18 -6.14
CA GLU A 190 -19.21 3.44 -4.79
C GLU A 190 -19.31 2.13 -4.00
N VAL A 191 -18.69 2.09 -2.82
CA VAL A 191 -18.78 0.97 -1.88
C VAL A 191 -19.05 1.55 -0.49
N GLU A 192 -20.21 1.25 0.08
CA GLU A 192 -20.63 1.73 1.42
C GLU A 192 -20.51 3.26 1.57
N GLY A 193 -20.76 4.02 0.50
CA GLY A 193 -20.66 5.49 0.47
C GLY A 193 -19.24 6.04 0.29
N GLU A 194 -18.23 5.19 0.11
CA GLU A 194 -16.86 5.58 -0.24
C GLU A 194 -16.61 5.39 -1.75
N GLN A 195 -15.92 6.34 -2.38
CA GLN A 195 -15.44 6.20 -3.75
C GLN A 195 -14.11 5.42 -3.74
N ILE A 196 -14.11 4.24 -4.38
CA ILE A 196 -12.99 3.30 -4.39
C ILE A 196 -12.62 2.99 -5.84
N LEU A 197 -11.34 2.87 -6.17
CA LEU A 197 -10.91 2.41 -7.49
C LEU A 197 -11.49 1.01 -7.78
N ARG A 198 -12.06 0.82 -8.97
CA ARG A 198 -12.58 -0.48 -9.40
C ARG A 198 -11.46 -1.52 -9.36
N GLY A 199 -11.80 -2.72 -8.90
CA GLY A 199 -10.84 -3.82 -8.73
C GLY A 199 -10.13 -3.84 -7.37
N THR A 200 -10.22 -2.78 -6.55
CA THR A 200 -9.65 -2.74 -5.20
C THR A 200 -10.15 -3.91 -4.34
N ARG A 201 -9.24 -4.62 -3.68
CA ARG A 201 -9.56 -5.59 -2.63
C ARG A 201 -9.94 -4.85 -1.36
N TYR A 202 -11.04 -5.26 -0.75
CA TYR A 202 -11.48 -4.65 0.49
C TYR A 202 -12.21 -5.64 1.39
N VAL A 203 -12.43 -5.24 2.64
CA VAL A 203 -13.36 -5.91 3.55
C VAL A 203 -14.27 -4.87 4.19
N ASN A 204 -15.57 -5.19 4.32
CA ASN A 204 -16.49 -4.37 5.10
C ASN A 204 -16.26 -4.67 6.59
N GLY A 205 -15.57 -3.78 7.29
CA GLY A 205 -15.21 -3.97 8.70
C GLY A 205 -16.42 -4.20 9.61
N LYS A 206 -17.57 -3.59 9.29
CA LYS A 206 -18.81 -3.71 10.06
C LYS A 206 -19.44 -5.11 9.98
N GLN A 207 -19.09 -5.87 8.94
CA GLN A 207 -19.60 -7.22 8.70
C GLN A 207 -18.62 -8.32 9.16
N LEU A 208 -17.51 -7.93 9.79
CA LEU A 208 -16.57 -8.89 10.35
C LEU A 208 -17.03 -9.43 11.69
N GLY A 209 -16.51 -10.60 12.04
CA GLY A 209 -16.50 -11.12 13.41
C GLY A 209 -15.07 -11.28 13.89
N PHE A 210 -14.87 -11.34 15.21
CA PHE A 210 -13.56 -11.72 15.75
C PHE A 210 -13.19 -13.16 15.33
N GLY A 211 -11.91 -13.37 15.04
CA GLY A 211 -11.38 -14.62 14.50
C GLY A 211 -10.88 -14.46 13.08
N ASN A 212 -10.86 -15.57 12.33
CA ASN A 212 -10.29 -15.59 10.98
C ASN A 212 -11.16 -14.81 10.00
N ILE A 213 -10.52 -14.05 9.13
CA ILE A 213 -11.15 -13.43 7.96
C ILE A 213 -11.09 -14.48 6.84
N ALA A 214 -12.23 -14.97 6.38
CA ALA A 214 -12.29 -15.95 5.31
C ALA A 214 -12.03 -15.29 3.94
N PRO A 215 -11.49 -16.01 2.94
CA PRO A 215 -11.28 -15.46 1.60
C PRO A 215 -12.53 -14.82 0.98
N LYS A 216 -13.72 -15.41 1.22
CA LYS A 216 -15.01 -14.86 0.74
C LYS A 216 -15.40 -13.50 1.35
N GLN A 217 -14.76 -13.10 2.44
CA GLN A 217 -14.95 -11.79 3.08
C GLN A 217 -14.00 -10.73 2.50
N ILE A 218 -13.01 -11.15 1.71
CA ILE A 218 -12.18 -10.24 0.91
C ILE A 218 -12.88 -10.03 -0.43
N LEU A 219 -13.56 -8.90 -0.52
CA LEU A 219 -14.36 -8.51 -1.66
C LEU A 219 -13.52 -7.73 -2.67
N THR A 220 -14.10 -7.49 -3.85
CA THR A 220 -13.53 -6.65 -4.90
C THR A 220 -14.53 -5.58 -5.25
N ALA A 221 -14.07 -4.31 -5.29
CA ALA A 221 -14.90 -3.19 -5.70
C ALA A 221 -15.27 -3.33 -7.19
N GLN A 222 -16.57 -3.24 -7.51
CA GLN A 222 -17.16 -3.40 -8.86
C GLN A 222 -18.27 -2.38 -9.07
#